data_AF-T0R5R6-F1
#
_entry.id   AF-T0R5R6-F1
#
_cell.length_a   1.000
_cell.length_b   1.000
_cell.length_c   1.000
_cell.angle_alpha   90.00
_cell.angle_beta   90.00
_cell.angle_gamma   90.00
#
_symmetry.space_group_name_H-M   'P 1'
#
loop_
_entity.id
_entity.type
_entity.pdbx_description
1 polymer ?
#
loop_
_entity_poly.entity_id
_entity_poly.type
_entity_poly.pdbx_seq_one_letter_code
_entity_poly.pdbx_strand_id
1 'polypeptide(L)'
;MAQDYEVQEYQFQSFTKNADNSGSVSDFQFQNLDSHFANSRKPSPEIIKVERTNSRLKGFEVSDIVRHHRGLQAQEESEKEQIIQEEVERRLALIKEDAFRQGFQEGSNAGKEEVFQETIRQTEEKLETLGEMIRGVLGTSEDILKAQKKQIYNLVRTLTKWVILRELKDDDKYLERLLEKIILEMQTKKNLLVRVDQKDFEFMPEVLEHVQKRIGELQNVRVEIDFDIEGPGLVLESENGIINGTLNEQLKSLDRLFETVGLGADESESE
;
A
#
# COMPACT_ATOMS: atom_id res chain seq x y z
N MET A 1 -0.09 -123.56 -72.94
CA MET A 1 -1.54 -123.50 -73.21
C MET A 1 -2.13 -122.47 -72.25
N ALA A 2 -2.86 -121.48 -72.81
CA ALA A 2 -3.86 -120.56 -72.23
C ALA A 2 -3.68 -119.93 -70.82
N GLN A 3 -3.82 -118.60 -70.78
CA GLN A 3 -3.97 -117.71 -69.62
C GLN A 3 -5.27 -117.97 -68.84
N ASP A 4 -5.21 -117.76 -67.52
CA ASP A 4 -6.34 -117.24 -66.75
C ASP A 4 -5.90 -115.93 -66.08
N TYR A 5 -6.45 -114.81 -66.54
CA TYR A 5 -6.35 -113.54 -65.81
C TYR A 5 -7.50 -113.48 -64.81
N GLU A 6 -7.15 -113.31 -63.53
CA GLU A 6 -8.09 -113.15 -62.43
C GLU A 6 -8.67 -111.73 -62.48
N VAL A 7 -9.85 -111.58 -63.09
CA VAL A 7 -10.58 -110.31 -63.15
C VAL A 7 -11.29 -110.09 -61.81
N GLN A 8 -10.84 -109.10 -61.04
CA GLN A 8 -11.56 -108.63 -59.85
C GLN A 8 -12.50 -107.49 -60.22
N GLU A 9 -13.73 -107.54 -59.72
CA GLU A 9 -14.78 -106.56 -59.97
C GLU A 9 -14.47 -105.25 -59.20
N TYR A 10 -14.32 -104.13 -59.91
CA TYR A 10 -14.00 -102.83 -59.32
C TYR A 10 -15.26 -102.18 -58.71
N GLN A 11 -15.29 -102.00 -57.39
CA GLN A 11 -16.34 -101.21 -56.71
C GLN A 11 -15.92 -99.75 -56.53
N PHE A 12 -16.80 -98.83 -56.96
CA PHE A 12 -16.61 -97.39 -56.79
C PHE A 12 -16.76 -96.97 -55.31
N GLN A 13 -15.89 -96.09 -54.82
CA GLN A 13 -16.02 -95.47 -53.50
C GLN A 13 -17.11 -94.38 -53.51
N SER A 14 -17.88 -94.28 -52.43
CA SER A 14 -18.93 -93.26 -52.28
C SER A 14 -18.33 -91.85 -52.12
N PHE A 15 -18.93 -90.87 -52.80
CA PHE A 15 -18.54 -89.46 -52.75
C PHE A 15 -19.16 -88.68 -51.57
N THR A 16 -19.90 -89.34 -50.68
CA THR A 16 -20.50 -88.72 -49.50
C THR A 16 -19.88 -89.31 -48.23
N LYS A 17 -19.52 -88.44 -47.27
CA LYS A 17 -18.79 -88.85 -46.05
C LYS A 17 -19.58 -89.81 -45.13
N ASN A 18 -20.90 -89.97 -45.33
CA ASN A 18 -21.80 -90.78 -44.50
C ASN A 18 -22.80 -91.57 -45.38
N ALA A 19 -22.33 -92.54 -46.18
CA ALA A 19 -23.23 -93.49 -46.84
C ALA A 19 -22.87 -94.92 -46.44
N ASP A 20 -23.85 -95.65 -45.89
CA ASP A 20 -23.75 -97.08 -45.62
C ASP A 20 -23.50 -97.84 -46.93
N ASN A 21 -22.44 -98.64 -46.97
CA ASN A 21 -22.09 -99.50 -48.12
C ASN A 21 -22.96 -100.78 -48.21
N SER A 22 -24.07 -100.86 -47.47
CA SER A 22 -25.12 -101.85 -47.75
C SER A 22 -25.90 -101.34 -48.96
N GLY A 23 -25.96 -102.10 -50.06
CA GLY A 23 -26.64 -101.74 -51.31
C GLY A 23 -28.17 -101.53 -51.24
N SER A 24 -28.67 -100.88 -50.19
CA SER A 24 -30.04 -100.39 -50.05
C SER A 24 -30.20 -99.11 -50.85
N VAL A 25 -31.16 -99.12 -51.78
CA VAL A 25 -31.63 -97.91 -52.47
C VAL A 25 -32.47 -97.10 -51.48
N SER A 26 -31.96 -95.93 -51.05
CA SER A 26 -32.74 -94.94 -50.32
C SER A 26 -33.21 -93.84 -51.27
N ASP A 27 -34.48 -93.44 -51.19
CA ASP A 27 -35.01 -92.31 -51.95
C ASP A 27 -34.23 -91.02 -51.64
N PHE A 28 -33.62 -90.44 -52.66
CA PHE A 28 -32.92 -89.16 -52.54
C PHE A 28 -33.95 -88.03 -52.49
N GLN A 29 -34.13 -87.43 -51.31
CA GLN A 29 -34.92 -86.21 -51.17
C GLN A 29 -34.03 -84.99 -51.39
N PHE A 30 -34.39 -84.17 -52.37
CA PHE A 30 -33.77 -82.86 -52.59
C PHE A 30 -33.99 -81.99 -51.34
N GLN A 31 -32.91 -81.68 -50.62
CA GLN A 31 -32.93 -80.64 -49.60
C GLN A 31 -32.89 -79.27 -50.29
N ASN A 32 -33.69 -78.34 -49.77
CA ASN A 32 -33.83 -77.00 -50.33
C ASN A 32 -32.49 -76.27 -50.28
N LEU A 33 -32.04 -75.70 -51.41
CA LEU A 33 -30.72 -75.08 -51.55
C LEU A 33 -30.51 -73.90 -50.58
N ASP A 34 -31.59 -73.27 -50.12
CA ASP A 34 -31.57 -72.04 -49.32
C ASP A 34 -30.92 -72.21 -47.94
N SER A 35 -31.00 -73.39 -47.32
CA SER A 35 -30.47 -73.60 -45.96
C SER A 35 -28.93 -73.60 -45.90
N HIS A 36 -28.24 -73.74 -47.03
CA HIS A 36 -26.77 -73.73 -47.09
C HIS A 36 -26.17 -72.36 -47.45
N PHE A 37 -26.92 -71.43 -48.05
CA PHE A 37 -26.41 -70.09 -48.40
C PHE A 37 -26.56 -69.05 -47.30
N ALA A 38 -27.37 -69.33 -46.27
CA ALA A 38 -27.56 -68.45 -45.12
C ALA A 38 -26.26 -68.16 -44.33
N ASN A 39 -25.21 -68.98 -44.54
CA ASN A 39 -23.89 -68.83 -43.91
C ASN A 39 -22.78 -68.41 -44.90
N SER A 40 -23.10 -67.58 -45.90
CA SER A 40 -22.05 -66.83 -46.59
C SER A 40 -21.45 -65.81 -45.61
N ARG A 41 -20.38 -66.21 -44.91
CA ARG A 41 -19.59 -65.31 -44.05
C ARG A 41 -19.27 -64.07 -44.86
N LYS A 42 -19.71 -62.89 -44.40
CA LYS A 42 -19.30 -61.62 -44.98
C LYS A 42 -17.77 -61.63 -45.08
N PRO A 43 -17.20 -61.32 -46.26
CA PRO A 43 -15.74 -61.35 -46.42
C PRO A 43 -15.09 -60.41 -45.40
N SER A 44 -13.95 -60.84 -44.85
CA SER A 44 -13.16 -60.00 -43.93
C SER A 44 -12.75 -58.70 -44.63
N PRO A 45 -12.74 -57.54 -43.95
CA PRO A 45 -12.33 -56.25 -44.51
C PRO A 45 -10.92 -56.27 -45.12
N GLU A 46 -10.02 -57.12 -44.62
CA GLU A 46 -8.67 -57.30 -45.19
C GLU A 46 -8.71 -57.94 -46.58
N ILE A 47 -9.62 -58.91 -46.79
CA ILE A 47 -9.78 -59.60 -48.08
C ILE A 47 -10.33 -58.62 -49.12
N ILE A 48 -11.31 -57.81 -48.73
CA ILE A 48 -11.91 -56.77 -49.58
C ILE A 48 -10.85 -55.73 -50.00
N LYS A 49 -9.95 -55.36 -49.08
CA LYS A 49 -8.82 -54.46 -49.34
C LYS A 49 -7.82 -55.07 -50.33
N VAL A 50 -7.47 -56.35 -50.17
CA VAL A 50 -6.55 -57.08 -51.05
C VAL A 50 -7.15 -57.26 -52.46
N GLU A 51 -8.44 -57.58 -52.56
CA GLU A 51 -9.16 -57.69 -53.84
C GLU A 51 -9.13 -56.36 -54.60
N ARG A 52 -9.39 -55.24 -53.91
CA ARG A 52 -9.29 -53.89 -54.49
C ARG A 52 -7.87 -53.54 -54.94
N THR A 53 -6.86 -53.77 -54.09
CA THR A 53 -5.47 -53.48 -54.47
C THR A 53 -5.05 -54.29 -55.69
N ASN A 54 -5.45 -55.56 -55.75
CA ASN A 54 -5.17 -56.44 -56.89
C ASN A 54 -5.93 -56.03 -58.15
N SER A 55 -7.19 -55.58 -58.03
CA SER A 55 -7.96 -55.01 -59.15
C SER A 55 -7.28 -53.77 -59.73
N ARG A 56 -6.85 -52.85 -58.86
CA ARG A 56 -6.11 -51.64 -59.29
C ARG A 56 -4.76 -51.96 -59.92
N LEU A 57 -4.02 -52.91 -59.33
CA LEU A 57 -2.70 -53.32 -59.83
C LEU A 57 -2.77 -54.09 -61.16
N LYS A 58 -3.81 -54.92 -61.35
CA LYS A 58 -3.99 -55.74 -62.55
C LYS A 58 -4.87 -55.06 -63.62
N GLY A 59 -5.39 -53.87 -63.36
CA GLY A 59 -6.10 -53.04 -64.34
C GLY A 59 -7.44 -53.58 -64.81
N PHE A 60 -8.14 -54.39 -64.02
CA PHE A 60 -9.49 -54.87 -64.35
C PHE A 60 -10.54 -54.18 -63.49
N GLU A 61 -11.66 -53.79 -64.11
CA GLU A 61 -12.77 -53.11 -63.45
C GLU A 61 -13.76 -54.12 -62.86
N VAL A 62 -14.01 -54.00 -61.55
CA VAL A 62 -15.04 -54.78 -60.86
C VAL A 62 -16.39 -54.13 -61.10
N SER A 63 -17.36 -54.89 -61.63
CA SER A 63 -18.73 -54.42 -61.87
C SER A 63 -19.36 -53.79 -60.62
N ASP A 64 -20.14 -52.72 -60.79
CA ASP A 64 -20.76 -51.95 -59.70
C ASP A 64 -21.64 -52.80 -58.79
N ILE A 65 -22.38 -53.76 -59.34
CA ILE A 65 -23.24 -54.70 -58.57
C ILE A 65 -22.39 -55.50 -57.58
N VAL A 66 -21.20 -55.95 -58.02
CA VAL A 66 -20.26 -56.71 -57.19
C VAL A 66 -19.63 -55.80 -56.14
N ARG A 67 -19.32 -54.54 -56.49
CA ARG A 67 -18.79 -53.54 -55.54
C ARG A 67 -19.77 -53.23 -54.41
N HIS A 68 -21.05 -53.05 -54.73
CA HIS A 68 -22.09 -52.82 -53.73
C HIS A 68 -22.32 -54.05 -52.84
N HIS A 69 -22.51 -55.24 -53.42
CA HIS A 69 -22.79 -56.46 -52.65
C HIS A 69 -21.60 -56.90 -51.77
N ARG A 70 -20.36 -56.67 -52.23
CA ARG A 70 -19.13 -56.98 -51.47
C ARG A 70 -18.75 -55.89 -50.46
N GLY A 71 -19.42 -54.74 -50.46
CA GLY A 71 -19.12 -53.63 -49.54
C GLY A 71 -17.86 -52.84 -49.88
N LEU A 72 -17.36 -52.94 -51.12
CA LEU A 72 -16.14 -52.26 -51.58
C LEU A 72 -16.27 -50.73 -51.51
N GLN A 73 -17.43 -50.19 -51.89
CA GLN A 73 -17.68 -48.74 -51.85
C GLN A 73 -17.83 -48.21 -50.42
N ALA A 74 -18.56 -48.91 -49.56
CA ALA A 74 -18.72 -48.52 -48.16
C ALA A 74 -17.37 -48.53 -47.41
N GLN A 75 -16.47 -49.46 -47.73
CA GLN A 75 -15.11 -49.47 -47.19
C GLN A 75 -14.26 -48.31 -47.73
N GLU A 76 -14.38 -47.95 -49.01
CA GLU A 76 -13.69 -46.80 -49.60
C GLU A 76 -14.14 -45.46 -49.00
N GLU A 77 -15.44 -45.29 -48.78
CA GLU A 77 -16.00 -44.11 -48.11
C GLU A 77 -15.54 -44.02 -46.66
N SER A 78 -15.60 -45.13 -45.92
CA SER A 78 -15.13 -45.17 -44.53
C SER A 78 -13.62 -44.90 -44.41
N GLU A 79 -12.78 -45.45 -45.31
CA GLU A 79 -11.34 -45.16 -45.32
C GLU A 79 -11.06 -43.68 -45.67
N LYS A 80 -11.81 -43.09 -46.60
CA LYS A 80 -11.68 -41.65 -46.93
C LYS A 80 -12.10 -40.77 -45.76
N GLU A 81 -13.21 -41.09 -45.12
CA GLU A 81 -13.69 -40.40 -43.92
C GLU A 81 -12.66 -40.48 -42.79
N GLN A 82 -12.06 -41.66 -42.57
CA GLN A 82 -10.98 -41.83 -41.58
C GLN A 82 -9.76 -40.96 -41.90
N ILE A 83 -9.29 -40.94 -43.15
CA ILE A 83 -8.15 -40.10 -43.56
C ILE A 83 -8.47 -38.61 -43.36
N ILE A 84 -9.68 -38.17 -43.73
CA ILE A 84 -10.12 -36.79 -43.53
C ILE A 84 -10.18 -36.46 -42.04
N GLN A 85 -10.73 -37.37 -41.24
CA GLN A 85 -10.84 -37.21 -39.79
C GLN A 85 -9.46 -37.11 -39.13
N GLU A 86 -8.51 -37.99 -39.48
CA GLU A 86 -7.13 -37.95 -38.98
C GLU A 86 -6.44 -36.63 -39.35
N GLU A 87 -6.60 -36.15 -40.59
CA GLU A 87 -6.00 -34.89 -41.03
C GLU A 87 -6.64 -33.68 -40.33
N VAL A 88 -7.96 -33.69 -40.12
CA VAL A 88 -8.68 -32.65 -39.36
C VAL A 88 -8.24 -32.65 -37.90
N GLU A 89 -8.13 -33.81 -37.27
CA GLU A 89 -7.66 -33.95 -35.89
C GLU A 89 -6.22 -33.43 -35.74
N ARG A 90 -5.35 -33.76 -36.70
CA ARG A 90 -3.97 -33.27 -36.72
C ARG A 90 -3.91 -31.75 -36.83
N ARG A 91 -4.67 -31.16 -37.75
CA ARG A 91 -4.72 -29.69 -37.91
C ARG A 91 -5.33 -29.01 -36.69
N LEU A 92 -6.38 -29.59 -36.11
CA LEU A 92 -6.99 -29.07 -34.91
C LEU A 92 -6.02 -29.11 -33.72
N ALA A 93 -5.22 -30.17 -33.59
CA ALA A 93 -4.19 -30.25 -32.56
C ALA A 93 -3.14 -29.15 -32.72
N LEU A 94 -2.67 -28.90 -33.95
CA LEU A 94 -1.72 -27.81 -34.24
C LEU A 94 -2.32 -26.43 -33.90
N ILE A 95 -3.54 -26.14 -34.34
CA ILE A 95 -4.21 -24.88 -34.05
C ILE A 95 -4.41 -24.69 -32.54
N LYS A 96 -4.76 -25.76 -31.81
CA LYS A 96 -4.89 -25.71 -30.34
C LYS A 96 -3.55 -25.42 -29.67
N GLU A 97 -2.46 -26.04 -30.12
CA GLU A 97 -1.13 -25.78 -29.57
C GLU A 97 -0.69 -24.33 -29.84
N ASP A 98 -0.87 -23.85 -31.07
CA ASP A 98 -0.52 -22.48 -31.44
C ASP A 98 -1.36 -21.45 -30.67
N ALA A 99 -2.67 -21.65 -30.57
CA ALA A 99 -3.56 -20.77 -29.81
C ALA A 99 -3.22 -20.79 -28.30
N PHE A 100 -2.88 -21.96 -27.74
CA PHE A 100 -2.43 -22.06 -26.35
C PHE A 100 -1.12 -21.32 -26.13
N ARG A 101 -0.15 -21.47 -27.05
CA ARG A 101 1.15 -20.80 -26.97
C ARG A 101 1.00 -19.28 -27.08
N GLN A 102 0.18 -18.81 -28.02
CA GLN A 102 -0.13 -17.38 -28.18
C GLN A 102 -0.83 -16.83 -26.95
N GLY A 103 -1.91 -17.46 -26.47
CA GLY A 103 -2.64 -17.03 -25.29
C GLY A 103 -1.77 -17.05 -24.02
N PHE A 104 -0.89 -18.04 -23.86
CA PHE A 104 0.08 -18.08 -22.76
C PHE A 104 1.09 -16.95 -22.83
N GLN A 105 1.63 -16.66 -24.02
CA GLN A 105 2.62 -15.59 -24.21
C GLN A 105 1.99 -14.21 -24.02
N GLU A 106 0.80 -13.98 -24.58
CA GLU A 106 0.03 -12.74 -24.39
C GLU A 106 -0.36 -12.56 -22.92
N GLY A 107 -0.88 -13.60 -22.27
CA GLY A 107 -1.23 -13.56 -20.85
C GLY A 107 -0.01 -13.33 -19.94
N SER A 108 1.13 -13.95 -20.26
CA SER A 108 2.37 -13.71 -19.52
C SER A 108 2.89 -12.28 -19.71
N ASN A 109 2.77 -11.70 -20.90
CA ASN A 109 3.22 -10.34 -21.17
C ASN A 109 2.27 -9.32 -20.53
N ALA A 110 0.95 -9.51 -20.66
CA ALA A 110 -0.05 -8.67 -20.02
C ALA A 110 0.09 -8.67 -18.50
N GLY A 111 0.26 -9.86 -17.89
CA GLY A 111 0.48 -9.97 -16.44
C GLY A 111 1.77 -9.31 -15.98
N LYS A 112 2.85 -9.36 -16.77
CA LYS A 112 4.10 -8.63 -16.47
C LYS A 112 3.90 -7.13 -16.51
N GLU A 113 3.21 -6.62 -17.52
CA GLU A 113 2.94 -5.19 -17.68
C GLU A 113 2.05 -4.68 -16.55
N GLU A 114 0.98 -5.41 -16.20
CA GLU A 114 0.07 -5.04 -15.11
C GLU A 114 0.80 -4.98 -13.76
N VAL A 115 1.59 -6.01 -13.43
CA VAL A 115 2.40 -6.03 -12.21
C VAL A 115 3.43 -4.90 -12.21
N PHE A 116 4.04 -4.61 -13.35
CA PHE A 116 5.01 -3.52 -13.48
C PHE A 116 4.37 -2.16 -13.22
N GLN A 117 3.23 -1.87 -13.85
CA GLN A 117 2.48 -0.63 -13.66
C GLN A 117 1.97 -0.49 -12.22
N GLU A 118 1.44 -1.56 -11.64
CA GLU A 118 1.00 -1.55 -10.24
C GLU A 118 2.17 -1.30 -9.29
N THR A 119 3.32 -1.95 -9.52
CA THR A 119 4.53 -1.77 -8.71
C THR A 119 5.05 -0.33 -8.80
N ILE A 120 5.03 0.28 -9.99
CA ILE A 120 5.40 1.69 -10.16
C ILE A 120 4.48 2.58 -9.33
N ARG A 121 3.16 2.43 -9.48
CA ARG A 121 2.19 3.24 -8.73
C ARG A 121 2.37 3.09 -7.22
N GLN A 122 2.49 1.86 -6.73
CA GLN A 122 2.72 1.61 -5.30
C GLN A 122 4.06 2.18 -4.82
N THR A 123 5.08 2.22 -5.68
CA THR A 123 6.38 2.78 -5.35
C THR A 123 6.32 4.31 -5.31
N GLU A 124 5.63 4.93 -6.25
CA GLU A 124 5.39 6.38 -6.27
C GLU A 124 4.62 6.85 -5.04
N GLU A 125 3.53 6.16 -4.67
CA GLU A 125 2.76 6.44 -3.44
C GLU A 125 3.64 6.34 -2.18
N LYS A 126 4.49 5.30 -2.09
CA LYS A 126 5.44 5.13 -0.98
C LYS A 126 6.50 6.22 -0.95
N LEU A 127 7.01 6.65 -2.11
CA LEU A 127 7.99 7.73 -2.23
C LEU A 127 7.40 9.08 -1.82
N GLU A 128 6.15 9.35 -2.21
CA GLU A 128 5.42 10.54 -1.78
C GLU A 128 5.23 10.56 -0.27
N THR A 129 4.73 9.46 0.30
CA THR A 129 4.55 9.30 1.76
C THR A 129 5.87 9.47 2.51
N LEU A 130 6.98 8.93 1.98
CA LEU A 130 8.31 9.11 2.54
C LEU A 130 8.76 10.58 2.46
N GLY A 131 8.49 11.26 1.34
CA GLY A 131 8.76 12.68 1.16
C GLY A 131 8.01 13.55 2.16
N GLU A 132 6.74 13.24 2.42
CA GLU A 132 5.93 13.90 3.45
C GLU A 132 6.47 13.66 4.85
N MET A 133 6.85 12.42 5.19
CA MET A 133 7.50 12.10 6.47
C MET A 133 8.79 12.89 6.67
N ILE A 134 9.66 12.96 5.65
CA ILE A 134 10.92 13.71 5.72
C ILE A 134 10.63 15.20 5.95
N ARG A 135 9.67 15.78 5.22
CA ARG A 135 9.25 17.18 5.45
C ARG A 135 8.68 17.39 6.84
N GLY A 136 7.89 16.45 7.35
CA GLY A 136 7.35 16.49 8.71
C GLY A 136 8.45 16.49 9.77
N VAL A 137 9.46 15.62 9.63
CA VAL A 137 10.60 15.56 10.56
C VAL A 137 11.44 16.84 10.50
N LEU A 138 11.70 17.37 9.30
CA LEU A 138 12.44 18.63 9.13
C LEU A 138 11.69 19.81 9.75
N GLY A 139 10.37 19.92 9.54
CA GLY A 139 9.54 20.94 10.16
C GLY A 139 9.52 20.85 11.68
N THR A 140 9.43 19.62 12.21
CA THR A 140 9.45 19.37 13.67
C THR A 140 10.74 19.90 14.31
N SER A 141 11.87 19.83 13.61
CA SER A 141 13.15 20.33 14.13
C SER A 141 13.14 21.85 14.31
N GLU A 142 12.55 22.59 13.38
CA GLU A 142 12.39 24.05 13.51
C GLU A 142 11.45 24.42 14.66
N ASP A 143 10.35 23.69 14.81
CA ASP A 143 9.36 23.94 15.87
C ASP A 143 9.92 23.62 17.25
N ILE A 144 10.70 22.54 17.38
CA ILE A 144 11.44 22.23 18.61
C ILE A 144 12.41 23.36 18.96
N LEU A 145 13.17 23.88 17.98
CA LEU A 145 14.11 24.98 18.24
C LEU A 145 13.39 26.26 18.68
N LYS A 146 12.26 26.60 18.05
CA LYS A 146 11.43 27.75 18.46
C LYS A 146 10.87 27.56 19.87
N ALA A 147 10.37 26.38 20.20
CA ALA A 147 9.84 26.05 21.51
C ALA A 147 10.93 26.11 22.59
N GLN A 148 12.10 25.51 22.34
CA GLN A 148 13.24 25.56 23.25
C GLN A 148 13.72 27.01 23.47
N LYS A 149 13.79 27.82 22.42
CA LYS A 149 14.13 29.24 22.54
C LYS A 149 13.15 29.97 23.45
N LYS A 150 11.83 29.74 23.30
CA LYS A 150 10.81 30.31 24.18
C LYS A 150 10.99 29.86 25.64
N GLN A 151 11.24 28.57 25.86
CA GLN A 151 11.47 28.02 27.20
C GLN A 151 12.70 28.63 27.89
N ILE A 152 13.81 28.78 27.16
CA ILE A 152 15.04 29.38 27.70
C ILE A 152 14.79 30.83 28.11
N TYR A 153 14.11 31.62 27.27
CA TYR A 153 13.80 33.00 27.65
C TYR A 153 12.86 33.08 28.85
N ASN A 154 11.83 32.23 28.92
CA ASN A 154 10.95 32.18 30.09
C ASN A 154 11.70 31.78 31.37
N LEU A 155 12.66 30.86 31.26
CA LEU A 155 13.54 30.49 32.37
C LEU A 155 14.40 31.68 32.81
N VAL A 156 15.08 32.36 31.86
CA VAL A 156 15.92 33.52 32.15
C VAL A 156 15.08 34.64 32.78
N ARG A 157 13.90 34.94 32.22
CA ARG A 157 12.95 35.92 32.78
C ARG A 157 12.63 35.60 34.24
N THR A 158 12.23 34.37 34.52
CA THR A 158 11.85 33.93 35.87
C THR A 158 13.04 33.99 36.83
N LEU A 159 14.22 33.54 36.40
CA LEU A 159 15.44 33.62 37.20
C LEU A 159 15.82 35.06 37.50
N THR A 160 15.74 35.97 36.52
CA THR A 160 16.01 37.39 36.73
C THR A 160 15.04 37.99 37.75
N LYS A 161 13.73 37.70 37.65
CA LYS A 161 12.75 38.13 38.66
C LYS A 161 13.13 37.61 40.05
N TRP A 162 13.48 36.33 40.18
CA TRP A 162 13.88 35.74 41.47
C TRP A 162 15.15 36.35 42.05
N VAL A 163 16.16 36.59 41.22
CA VAL A 163 17.41 37.23 41.65
C VAL A 163 17.14 38.65 42.13
N ILE A 164 16.35 39.44 41.39
CA ILE A 164 15.96 40.80 41.80
C ILE A 164 15.23 40.78 43.13
N LEU A 165 14.20 39.94 43.27
CA LEU A 165 13.43 39.83 44.52
C LEU A 165 14.29 39.43 45.72
N ARG A 166 15.29 38.57 45.49
CA ARG A 166 16.24 38.17 46.53
C ARG A 166 17.18 39.29 46.92
N GLU A 167 17.79 39.97 45.95
CA GLU A 167 18.71 41.09 46.22
C GLU A 167 17.98 42.26 46.91
N LEU A 168 16.74 42.56 46.49
CA LEU A 168 15.93 43.61 47.13
C LEU A 168 15.55 43.30 48.58
N LYS A 169 15.44 42.02 48.94
CA LYS A 169 15.15 41.61 50.32
C LYS A 169 16.30 41.92 51.27
N ASP A 170 17.53 41.90 50.77
CA ASP A 170 18.76 42.09 51.55
C ASP A 170 19.35 43.51 51.40
N ASP A 171 18.68 44.41 50.67
CA ASP A 171 19.18 45.75 50.32
C ASP A 171 18.39 46.88 51.00
N ASP A 172 18.83 47.25 52.21
CA ASP A 172 18.23 48.32 53.02
C ASP A 172 18.31 49.72 52.37
N LYS A 173 19.17 49.91 51.35
CA LYS A 173 19.40 51.22 50.71
C LYS A 173 18.70 51.34 49.36
N TYR A 174 17.87 50.36 48.98
CA TYR A 174 17.19 50.36 47.71
C TYR A 174 16.31 51.61 47.52
N LEU A 175 15.50 51.97 48.53
CA LEU A 175 14.58 53.11 48.47
C LEU A 175 15.31 54.45 48.28
N GLU A 176 16.47 54.65 48.92
CA GLU A 176 17.30 55.85 48.72
C GLU A 176 17.72 55.99 47.26
N ARG A 177 18.24 54.91 46.67
CA ARG A 177 18.69 54.92 45.27
C ARG A 177 17.53 55.08 44.30
N LEU A 178 16.39 54.46 44.61
CA LEU A 178 15.19 54.53 43.79
C LEU A 178 14.64 55.96 43.77
N LEU A 179 14.50 56.58 44.94
CA LEU A 179 14.02 57.96 45.07
C LEU A 179 14.98 58.94 44.39
N GLU A 180 16.29 58.79 44.61
CA GLU A 180 17.33 59.58 43.92
C GLU A 180 17.18 59.50 42.39
N LYS A 181 17.06 58.28 41.86
CA LYS A 181 16.90 58.06 40.41
C LYS A 181 15.63 58.69 39.86
N ILE A 182 14.49 58.50 40.53
CA ILE A 182 13.20 59.02 40.07
C ILE A 182 13.17 60.55 40.11
N ILE A 183 13.74 61.18 41.14
CA ILE A 183 13.83 62.65 41.21
C ILE A 183 14.70 63.20 40.07
N LEU A 184 15.82 62.54 39.75
CA LEU A 184 16.67 62.90 38.63
C LEU A 184 15.93 62.75 37.28
N GLU A 185 15.12 61.70 37.13
CA GLU A 185 14.30 61.45 35.94
C GLU A 185 13.17 62.48 35.77
N MET A 186 12.51 62.88 36.87
CA MET A 186 11.47 63.93 36.86
C MET A 186 12.01 65.35 36.64
N GLN A 187 13.33 65.56 36.81
CA GLN A 187 14.01 66.85 36.67
C GLN A 187 13.40 67.99 37.51
N THR A 188 12.71 67.67 38.61
CA THR A 188 12.10 68.64 39.53
C THR A 188 12.38 68.27 40.98
N LYS A 189 12.58 69.30 41.81
CA LYS A 189 12.89 69.17 43.24
C LYS A 189 11.85 69.88 44.12
N LYS A 190 10.75 70.33 43.53
CA LYS A 190 9.72 71.12 44.19
C LYS A 190 8.37 70.39 44.13
N ASN A 191 7.57 70.56 45.17
CA ASN A 191 6.18 70.05 45.22
C ASN A 191 6.15 68.56 44.88
N LEU A 192 6.78 67.76 45.74
CA LEU A 192 6.89 66.31 45.57
C LEU A 192 5.95 65.60 46.53
N LEU A 193 5.10 64.71 46.02
CA LEU A 193 4.30 63.79 46.81
C LEU A 193 4.86 62.38 46.64
N VAL A 194 5.38 61.80 47.72
CA VAL A 194 5.93 60.44 47.75
C VAL A 194 4.90 59.52 48.38
N ARG A 195 4.45 58.51 47.65
CA ARG A 195 3.54 57.47 48.13
C ARG A 195 4.31 56.16 48.32
N VAL A 196 4.19 55.55 49.50
CA VAL A 196 4.92 54.32 49.89
C VAL A 196 4.03 53.37 50.70
N ASP A 197 4.47 52.11 50.84
CA ASP A 197 3.85 51.13 51.75
C ASP A 197 3.95 51.58 53.22
N GLN A 198 3.07 51.05 54.07
CA GLN A 198 3.03 51.31 55.50
C GLN A 198 4.36 50.98 56.19
N LYS A 199 5.05 49.90 55.78
CA LYS A 199 6.32 49.47 56.39
C LYS A 199 7.47 50.44 56.09
N ASP A 200 7.49 50.97 54.87
CA ASP A 200 8.56 51.85 54.40
C ASP A 200 8.36 53.29 54.87
N PHE A 201 7.11 53.69 55.14
CA PHE A 201 6.76 55.03 55.63
C PHE A 201 7.53 55.44 56.89
N GLU A 202 7.80 54.50 57.82
CA GLU A 202 8.53 54.78 59.05
C GLU A 202 10.00 55.18 58.79
N PHE A 203 10.60 54.64 57.73
CA PHE A 203 12.00 54.89 57.36
C PHE A 203 12.17 56.07 56.38
N MET A 204 11.09 56.58 55.81
CA MET A 204 11.12 57.68 54.84
C MET A 204 11.80 58.98 55.32
N PRO A 205 11.71 59.41 56.58
CA PRO A 205 12.45 60.58 57.06
C PRO A 205 13.97 60.45 56.90
N GLU A 206 14.52 59.27 57.23
CA GLU A 206 15.96 58.98 57.08
C GLU A 206 16.36 58.91 55.60
N VAL A 207 15.54 58.24 54.78
CA VAL A 207 15.74 58.15 53.32
C VAL A 207 15.76 59.55 52.68
N LEU A 208 14.83 60.44 53.06
CA LEU A 208 14.77 61.80 52.54
C LEU A 208 16.00 62.62 52.92
N GLU A 209 16.48 62.50 54.16
CA GLU A 209 17.71 63.18 54.60
C GLU A 209 18.92 62.72 53.79
N HIS A 210 19.06 61.41 53.58
CA HIS A 210 20.13 60.83 52.78
C HIS A 210 20.09 61.27 51.31
N VAL A 211 18.89 61.29 50.71
CA VAL A 211 18.71 61.75 49.34
C VAL A 211 19.00 63.24 49.22
N GLN A 212 18.48 64.09 50.11
CA GLN A 212 18.75 65.53 50.12
C GLN A 212 20.25 65.86 50.21
N LYS A 213 21.03 65.08 50.96
CA LYS A 213 22.50 65.24 51.03
C LYS A 213 23.19 64.98 49.69
N ARG A 214 22.63 64.13 48.82
CA ARG A 214 23.23 63.76 47.51
C ARG A 214 22.77 64.67 46.37
N ILE A 215 21.46 64.92 46.27
CA ILE A 215 20.87 65.65 45.14
C ILE A 215 20.55 67.11 45.45
N GLY A 216 20.71 67.54 46.70
CA GLY A 216 20.41 68.90 47.17
C GLY A 216 19.01 69.03 47.79
N GLU A 217 18.73 70.22 48.31
CA GLU A 217 17.52 70.51 49.08
C GLU A 217 16.22 70.31 48.26
N LEU A 218 15.29 69.53 48.81
CA LEU A 218 13.97 69.30 48.22
C LEU A 218 12.96 70.25 48.85
N GLN A 219 12.22 71.00 48.02
CA GLN A 219 11.25 71.99 48.48
C GLN A 219 9.83 71.41 48.49
N ASN A 220 9.15 71.49 49.62
CA ASN A 220 7.76 71.04 49.78
C ASN A 220 7.57 69.56 49.40
N VAL A 221 8.13 68.67 50.22
CA VAL A 221 7.96 67.21 50.09
C VAL A 221 6.90 66.74 51.08
N ARG A 222 5.93 65.97 50.60
CA ARG A 222 4.93 65.29 51.42
C ARG A 222 5.05 63.79 51.21
N VAL A 223 4.96 63.02 52.29
CA VAL A 223 4.94 61.56 52.24
C VAL A 223 3.57 61.07 52.68
N GLU A 224 2.98 60.16 51.92
CA GLU A 224 1.69 59.52 52.21
C GLU A 224 1.81 58.00 52.13
N ILE A 225 0.95 57.32 52.91
CA ILE A 225 0.84 55.87 52.88
C ILE A 225 -0.16 55.50 51.79
N ASP A 226 0.22 54.58 50.93
CA ASP A 226 -0.63 54.02 49.88
C ASP A 226 -0.69 52.50 50.05
N PHE A 227 -1.88 51.99 50.35
CA PHE A 227 -2.10 50.56 50.62
C PHE A 227 -2.10 49.71 49.35
N ASP A 228 -2.15 50.32 48.16
CA ASP A 228 -2.07 49.60 46.89
C ASP A 228 -0.61 49.26 46.52
N ILE A 229 0.38 49.83 47.24
CA ILE A 229 1.80 49.56 47.03
C ILE A 229 2.23 48.39 47.91
N GLU A 230 2.52 47.24 47.27
CA GLU A 230 3.03 46.07 47.96
C GLU A 230 4.56 45.98 47.89
N GLY A 231 5.21 45.97 49.05
CA GLY A 231 6.65 45.77 49.17
C GLY A 231 7.50 47.01 48.83
N PRO A 232 8.83 46.84 48.68
CA PRO A 232 9.75 47.96 48.50
C PRO A 232 9.51 48.65 47.16
N GLY A 233 8.99 49.87 47.21
CA GLY A 233 8.65 50.67 46.03
C GLY A 233 8.03 52.00 46.40
N LEU A 234 8.03 52.94 45.47
CA LEU A 234 7.44 54.27 45.68
C LEU A 234 6.81 54.81 44.40
N VAL A 235 5.79 55.65 44.57
CA VAL A 235 5.23 56.47 43.50
C VAL A 235 5.53 57.92 43.81
N LEU A 236 6.16 58.61 42.87
CA LEU A 236 6.49 60.03 42.99
C LEU A 236 5.56 60.84 42.09
N GLU A 237 4.86 61.80 42.68
CA GLU A 237 4.07 62.78 41.94
C GLU A 237 4.65 64.19 42.09
N SER A 238 4.60 64.96 41.01
CA SER A 238 4.91 66.38 41.00
C SER A 238 4.08 67.08 39.93
N GLU A 239 4.26 68.38 39.81
CA GLU A 239 3.63 69.22 38.76
C GLU A 239 3.99 68.75 37.34
N ASN A 240 5.17 68.13 37.18
CA ASN A 240 5.67 67.64 35.91
C ASN A 240 5.15 66.24 35.52
N GLY A 241 4.44 65.54 36.41
CA GLY A 241 3.89 64.22 36.15
C GLY A 241 4.02 63.24 37.31
N ILE A 242 3.74 61.97 37.02
CA ILE A 242 3.75 60.86 37.98
C ILE A 242 4.71 59.79 37.46
N ILE A 243 5.67 59.39 38.29
CA ILE A 243 6.53 58.24 38.02
C ILE A 243 6.22 57.12 39.01
N ASN A 244 5.81 55.98 38.46
CA ASN A 244 5.54 54.78 39.23
C ASN A 244 6.81 53.93 39.32
N GLY A 245 7.44 53.94 40.49
CA GLY A 245 8.60 53.12 40.83
C GLY A 245 8.26 51.85 41.60
N THR A 246 6.99 51.42 41.64
CA THR A 246 6.61 50.18 42.32
C THR A 246 7.30 48.96 41.72
N LEU A 247 7.54 47.95 42.56
CA LEU A 247 8.14 46.69 42.14
C LEU A 247 7.35 46.04 40.99
N ASN A 248 6.03 46.08 41.04
CA ASN A 248 5.17 45.56 39.98
C ASN A 248 5.40 46.26 38.63
N GLU A 249 5.52 47.59 38.60
CA GLU A 249 5.77 48.31 37.34
C GLU A 249 7.19 48.09 36.81
N GLN A 250 8.16 47.92 37.71
CA GLN A 250 9.53 47.54 37.34
C GLN A 250 9.59 46.14 36.74
N LEU A 251 8.88 45.18 37.33
CA LEU A 251 8.78 43.81 36.80
C LEU A 251 8.04 43.78 35.46
N LYS A 252 6.96 44.56 35.29
CA LYS A 252 6.28 44.72 33.99
C LYS A 252 7.20 45.33 32.94
N SER A 253 7.99 46.32 33.32
CA SER A 253 8.98 46.92 32.40
C SER A 253 10.04 45.90 31.98
N LEU A 254 10.47 45.03 32.90
CA LEU A 254 11.34 43.89 32.59
C LEU A 254 10.66 42.92 31.61
N ASP A 255 9.38 42.62 31.82
CA ASP A 255 8.62 41.74 30.94
C ASP A 255 8.53 42.30 29.51
N ARG A 256 8.30 43.60 29.34
CA ARG A 256 8.32 44.26 28.02
C ARG A 256 9.65 44.14 27.29
N LEU A 257 10.77 44.18 28.02
CA LEU A 257 12.11 43.95 27.44
C LEU A 257 12.23 42.52 26.90
N PHE A 258 11.68 41.54 27.62
CA PHE A 258 11.63 40.15 27.19
C PHE A 258 10.64 39.90 26.04
N GLU A 259 9.57 40.68 25.95
CA GLU A 259 8.63 40.62 24.82
C GLU A 259 9.30 41.02 23.50
N THR A 260 10.14 42.05 23.55
CA THR A 260 10.85 42.59 22.38
C THR A 260 11.79 41.54 21.74
N VAL A 261 12.29 40.58 22.51
CA VAL A 261 13.18 39.50 22.02
C VAL A 261 12.44 38.24 21.55
N GLY A 262 11.11 38.29 21.45
CA GLY A 262 10.30 37.24 20.82
C GLY A 262 9.55 36.33 21.80
N LEU A 263 9.40 36.73 23.06
CA LEU A 263 8.37 36.16 23.92
C LEU A 263 7.06 36.91 23.64
N GLY A 264 6.11 36.31 22.93
CA GLY A 264 4.76 36.87 22.94
C GLY A 264 4.29 37.00 24.39
N ALA A 265 3.60 38.09 24.74
CA ALA A 265 2.97 38.25 26.04
C ALA A 265 2.16 36.98 26.32
N ASP A 266 2.61 36.16 27.28
CA ASP A 266 1.87 34.98 27.67
C ASP A 266 0.58 35.50 28.35
N GLU A 267 -0.59 35.22 27.76
CA GLU A 267 -1.93 35.47 28.32
C GLU A 267 -2.21 34.64 29.61
N SER A 268 -1.18 34.25 30.35
CA SER A 268 -1.29 33.35 31.50
C SER A 268 -1.35 34.05 32.85
N GLU A 269 -1.52 35.38 32.88
CA GLU A 269 -1.71 36.14 34.12
C GLU A 269 -3.16 36.63 34.33
N SER A 270 -4.12 36.05 33.61
CA SER A 270 -5.56 36.29 33.86
C SER A 270 -6.26 35.07 34.45
N GLU A 271 -5.89 34.68 35.67
CA GLU A 271 -6.74 33.93 36.61
C GLU A 271 -6.49 34.41 38.06
#